data_AF-A0A0A2X9Q6-F1
#
_entry.id   AF-A0A0A2X9Q6-F1
#
_cell.length_a   1.000
_cell.length_b   1.000
_cell.length_c   1.000
_cell.angle_alpha   90.00
_cell.angle_beta   90.00
_cell.angle_gamma   90.00
#
_symmetry.space_group_name_H-M   'P 1'
#
loop_
_entity.id
_entity.type
_entity.pdbx_description
1 polymer ?
#
loop_
_entity_poly.entity_id
_entity_poly.type
_entity_poly.pdbx_seq_one_letter_code
_entity_poly.pdbx_strand_id
1 'polypeptide(L)' 'MTPAATALVLLAFWLVPGLLGLLAGTALFLNRPRVGLGLLLGGLFFGLLVRPFPLGLALFGVGFLLGYLRRR' A
#
# COMPACT_ATOMS: atom_id res chain seq x y z
N MET A 1 -3.52 26.67 -1.71
CA MET A 1 -3.81 25.48 -2.55
C MET A 1 -5.31 25.41 -2.75
N THR A 2 -5.80 25.08 -3.96
CA THR A 2 -7.24 24.92 -4.19
C THR A 2 -7.75 23.66 -3.47
N PRO A 3 -9.02 23.62 -3.03
CA PRO A 3 -9.59 22.44 -2.36
C PRO A 3 -9.44 21.16 -3.20
N ALA A 4 -9.60 21.28 -4.52
CA ALA A 4 -9.44 20.17 -5.46
C ALA A 4 -8.00 19.61 -5.48
N ALA A 5 -6.98 20.46 -5.47
CA ALA A 5 -5.59 20.04 -5.40
C ALA A 5 -5.28 19.30 -4.10
N THR A 6 -5.80 19.78 -2.97
CA THR A 6 -5.62 19.12 -1.66
C THR A 6 -6.26 17.74 -1.63
N ALA A 7 -7.48 17.60 -2.19
CA ALA A 7 -8.16 16.31 -2.28
C ALA A 7 -7.39 15.31 -3.15
N LEU A 8 -6.86 15.75 -4.30
CA LEU A 8 -6.04 14.93 -5.20
C LEU A 8 -4.77 14.42 -4.51
N VAL A 9 -4.09 15.29 -3.77
CA VAL A 9 -2.88 14.91 -3.03
C VAL A 9 -3.21 13.88 -1.95
N LEU A 10 -4.28 14.08 -1.18
CA LEU A 10 -4.71 13.10 -0.16
C LEU A 10 -5.04 11.74 -0.78
N LEU A 11 -5.74 11.74 -1.92
CA LEU A 11 -6.11 10.53 -2.63
C LEU A 11 -4.88 9.79 -3.18
N ALA A 12 -3.89 10.53 -3.68
CA ALA A 12 -2.59 9.97 -4.08
C ALA A 12 -1.86 9.35 -2.87
N PHE A 13 -1.83 10.04 -1.72
CA PHE A 13 -1.24 9.51 -0.49
C PHE A 13 -1.94 8.25 0.01
N TRP A 14 -3.25 8.13 -0.17
CA TRP A 14 -3.99 6.90 0.15
C TRP A 14 -3.67 5.75 -0.80
N LEU A 15 -3.41 6.03 -2.08
CA LEU A 15 -3.08 5.00 -3.06
C LEU A 15 -1.72 4.33 -2.79
N VAL A 16 -0.75 5.10 -2.29
CA VAL A 16 0.62 4.62 -2.01
C VAL A 16 0.66 3.34 -1.16
N PRO A 17 0.08 3.30 0.05
CA PRO A 17 0.08 2.07 0.86
C PRO A 17 -0.64 0.92 0.16
N GLY A 18 -1.75 1.16 -0.54
CA GLY A 18 -2.45 0.12 -1.30
C GLY A 18 -1.58 -0.51 -2.40
N LEU A 19 -0.88 0.32 -3.18
CA LEU A 19 0.03 -0.14 -4.23
C LEU A 19 1.22 -0.90 -3.65
N LEU A 20 1.80 -0.41 -2.54
CA LEU A 20 2.89 -1.10 -1.86
C LEU A 20 2.46 -2.47 -1.32
N GLY A 21 1.25 -2.56 -0.76
CA GLY A 21 0.65 -3.83 -0.38
C GLY A 21 0.56 -4.78 -1.55
N LEU A 22 -0.04 -4.34 -2.66
CA LEU A 22 -0.21 -5.14 -3.87
C LEU A 22 1.11 -5.66 -4.43
N LEU A 23 2.12 -4.81 -4.52
CA LEU A 23 3.45 -5.20 -4.98
C LEU A 23 4.11 -6.16 -3.98
N ALA A 24 3.96 -5.94 -2.67
CA ALA A 24 4.51 -6.83 -1.65
C ALA A 24 3.90 -8.24 -1.74
N GLY A 25 2.58 -8.35 -1.83
CA GLY A 25 1.87 -9.63 -1.99
C GLY A 25 2.29 -10.35 -3.28
N THR A 26 2.43 -9.61 -4.37
CA THR A 26 2.91 -10.15 -5.65
C THR A 26 4.36 -10.63 -5.55
N ALA A 27 5.25 -9.86 -4.91
CA ALA A 27 6.66 -10.21 -4.78
C ALA A 27 6.88 -11.44 -3.91
N LEU A 28 6.11 -11.59 -2.82
CA LEU A 28 6.14 -12.79 -2.00
C LEU A 28 5.65 -14.02 -2.75
N PHE A 29 4.56 -13.89 -3.52
CA PHE A 29 4.08 -14.97 -4.38
C PHE A 29 5.15 -15.40 -5.41
N LEU A 30 5.86 -14.45 -6.02
CA LEU A 30 6.91 -14.70 -7.01
C LEU A 30 8.24 -15.20 -6.39
N ASN A 31 8.27 -15.62 -5.12
CA ASN A 31 9.48 -16.02 -4.40
C ASN A 31 10.60 -14.97 -4.43
N ARG A 32 10.24 -13.68 -4.34
CA ARG A 32 11.17 -12.55 -4.20
C ARG A 32 11.09 -11.96 -2.78
N PRO A 33 11.49 -12.70 -1.73
CA PRO A 33 11.24 -12.33 -0.34
C PRO A 33 11.93 -11.03 0.08
N ARG A 34 13.15 -10.76 -0.42
CA ARG A 34 13.88 -9.52 -0.11
C ARG A 34 13.14 -8.27 -0.57
N VAL A 35 12.57 -8.32 -1.78
CA VAL A 35 11.77 -7.23 -2.35
C VAL A 35 10.43 -7.13 -1.62
N GLY A 36 9.77 -8.26 -1.38
CA GLY A 36 8.51 -8.32 -0.63
C GLY A 36 8.63 -7.73 0.78
N LEU A 37 9.72 -8.04 1.51
CA LEU A 37 9.99 -7.48 2.84
C LEU A 37 10.25 -5.98 2.80
N GLY A 38 11.04 -5.49 1.83
CA GLY A 38 11.26 -4.04 1.66
C GLY A 38 9.95 -3.28 1.39
N LEU A 39 9.09 -3.86 0.54
CA LEU A 39 7.77 -3.30 0.24
C LEU A 39 6.80 -3.40 1.43
N LEU A 40 6.89 -4.46 2.23
CA LEU A 40 6.13 -4.62 3.47
C LEU A 40 6.50 -3.55 4.48
N LEU A 41 7.79 -3.35 4.74
CA LEU A 41 8.27 -2.35 5.69
C LEU A 41 7.92 -0.94 5.21
N GLY A 42 8.15 -0.64 3.94
CA GLY A 42 7.79 0.66 3.35
C GLY A 42 6.28 0.90 3.38
N GLY A 43 5.48 -0.09 2.96
CA GLY A 43 4.03 0.01 2.93
C GLY A 43 3.41 0.12 4.33
N LEU A 44 3.96 -0.57 5.33
CA LEU A 44 3.56 -0.42 6.72
C LEU A 44 3.88 0.99 7.22
N PHE A 45 5.10 1.50 6.97
CA PHE A 45 5.50 2.85 7.35
C PHE A 45 4.61 3.92 6.71
N PHE A 46 4.38 3.87 5.40
CA PHE A 46 3.48 4.80 4.72
C PHE A 46 2.02 4.62 5.15
N GLY A 47 1.56 3.39 5.40
CA GLY A 47 0.23 3.11 5.90
C GLY A 47 -0.04 3.71 7.28
N LEU A 48 0.98 3.81 8.14
CA LEU A 48 0.92 4.49 9.43
C LEU A 48 0.87 6.02 9.30
N LEU A 49 1.50 6.58 8.27
CA LEU A 49 1.53 8.03 8.02
C LEU A 49 0.23 8.57 7.42
N VAL A 50 -0.55 7.71 6.74
CA VAL A 50 -1.80 8.10 6.09
C VAL A 50 -2.90 8.34 7.12
N ARG A 51 -3.52 9.53 7.04
CA ARG A 51 -4.69 9.90 7.84
C ARG A 51 -5.98 9.80 7.02
N PRO A 52 -7.11 9.44 7.65
CA PRO A 52 -7.26 9.08 9.07
C PRO A 52 -6.72 7.68 9.37
N PHE A 53 -6.10 7.50 10.53
CA PHE A 53 -5.68 6.18 10.99
C PHE A 53 -6.92 5.35 11.39
N PRO A 54 -7.03 4.05 11.04
CA PRO A 54 -6.03 3.17 10.43
C PRO A 54 -6.21 2.93 8.91
N LEU A 55 -6.80 3.88 8.18
CA LEU A 55 -7.26 3.68 6.81
C LEU A 55 -6.12 3.32 5.84
N GLY A 56 -4.92 3.90 6.01
CA GLY A 56 -3.74 3.53 5.23
C GLY A 56 -3.30 2.08 5.41
N LEU A 57 -3.37 1.54 6.63
CA LEU A 57 -3.08 0.14 6.91
C LEU A 57 -4.13 -0.79 6.31
N ALA A 58 -5.40 -0.40 6.34
CA ALA A 58 -6.48 -1.16 5.71
C ALA A 58 -6.25 -1.26 4.19
N LEU A 59 -5.91 -0.14 3.53
CA LEU A 59 -5.58 -0.12 2.10
C LEU A 59 -4.35 -0.97 1.79
N PHE A 60 -3.31 -0.90 2.62
CA PHE A 60 -2.12 -1.75 2.50
C PHE A 60 -2.48 -3.25 2.57
N GLY A 61 -3.29 -3.65 3.56
CA GLY A 61 -3.72 -5.03 3.73
C GLY A 61 -4.57 -5.54 2.56
N VAL A 62 -5.51 -4.73 2.08
CA VAL A 62 -6.34 -5.04 0.90
C VAL A 62 -5.45 -5.21 -0.33
N GLY A 63 -4.53 -4.27 -0.58
CA GLY A 63 -3.57 -4.38 -1.67
C GLY A 63 -2.77 -5.67 -1.58
N PHE A 64 -2.22 -5.98 -0.41
CA PHE A 64 -1.44 -7.19 -0.16
C PHE A 64 -2.21 -8.46 -0.47
N LEU A 65 -3.44 -8.59 0.06
CA LEU A 65 -4.30 -9.73 -0.25
C LEU A 65 -4.57 -9.84 -1.74
N LEU A 66 -4.89 -8.73 -2.42
CA LEU A 66 -5.16 -8.74 -3.87
C LEU A 66 -3.93 -9.19 -4.67
N GLY A 67 -2.75 -8.68 -4.34
CA GLY A 67 -1.50 -9.08 -5.00
C GLY A 67 -1.16 -10.55 -4.81
N TYR A 68 -1.42 -11.08 -3.62
CA TYR A 68 -1.16 -12.48 -3.28
C TYR A 68 -2.20 -13.43 -3.88
N LEU A 69 -3.49 -13.12 -3.73
CA LEU A 69 -4.61 -13.96 -4.18
C LEU A 69 -4.78 -13.97 -5.70
N ARG A 70 -4.49 -12.86 -6.39
CA ARG A 70 -4.55 -12.80 -7.87
C ARG A 70 -3.67 -13.85 -8.54
N ARG A 71 -2.65 -14.35 -7.83
CA ARG A 71 -1.64 -15.25 -8.38
C ARG A 71 -1.78 -16.69 -7.88
N ARG A 72 -2.58 -16.95 -6.84
CA ARG A 72 -2.86 -18.28 -6.30
C ARG A 72 -3.79 -19.07 -7.21
#